data_AF-A0A7T4QQC1-F1
#
_entry.id   AF-A0A7T4QQC1-F1
#
_cell.length_a   1.000
_cell.length_b   1.000
_cell.length_c   1.000
_cell.angle_alpha   90.00
_cell.angle_beta   90.00
_cell.angle_gamma   90.00
#
_symmetry.space_group_name_H-M   'P 1'
#
loop_
_entity.id
_entity.type
_entity.pdbx_description
1 polymer ?
#
loop_
_entity_poly.entity_id
_entity_poly.type
_entity_poly.pdbx_seq_one_letter_code
_entity_poly.pdbx_strand_id
1 'polypeptide(L)'
;MKILNNIRSKGTYKLALTLGVIGLFLTVLVSAFTSDSRSENTLEPDIRVKKDSIQSVEAFKKVYAVLQSPRCVNCHPSGDIPLQGDERKLHAMFPKRGPEGKGMLTMKCNNCHQDENTAGLKTPPGSPNWHLPPADMKMVFEGKSAYELAKQLVDRKQNGNKDLKALIAHADDGLVKWGWEPGEGRTLPPISHSAFKEAWITWLTTGAYAPTK
;
A
#
# COMPACT_ATOMS: atom_id res chain seq x y z
N MET A 1 -90.88 30.98 -5.17
CA MET A 1 -90.20 31.56 -3.99
C MET A 1 -88.89 30.80 -3.77
N LYS A 2 -87.80 31.54 -3.53
CA LYS A 2 -86.38 31.18 -3.25
C LYS A 2 -86.21 29.90 -2.37
N ILE A 3 -85.31 28.93 -2.70
CA ILE A 3 -83.84 28.86 -2.39
C ILE A 3 -83.64 28.87 -0.84
N LEU A 4 -83.00 27.95 -0.10
CA LEU A 4 -81.87 26.98 -0.22
C LEU A 4 -81.88 26.08 1.07
N ASN A 5 -81.34 24.86 1.14
CA ASN A 5 -79.93 24.55 1.49
C ASN A 5 -79.78 23.01 1.52
N ASN A 6 -79.05 22.37 0.60
CA ASN A 6 -77.59 22.23 0.51
C ASN A 6 -76.95 21.36 1.63
N ILE A 7 -77.25 20.05 1.58
CA ILE A 7 -76.52 18.99 2.32
C ILE A 7 -75.87 18.05 1.30
N ARG A 8 -74.78 18.49 0.67
CA ARG A 8 -73.87 17.60 -0.06
C ARG A 8 -72.62 18.39 -0.43
N SER A 9 -71.48 18.14 0.22
CA SER A 9 -70.14 18.44 -0.34
C SER A 9 -68.98 18.28 0.67
N LYS A 10 -69.15 18.23 2.00
CA LYS A 10 -67.94 18.37 2.85
C LYS A 10 -67.04 17.13 3.02
N GLY A 11 -67.53 15.91 2.74
CA GLY A 11 -66.77 14.66 2.97
C GLY A 11 -65.90 14.19 1.81
N THR A 12 -66.42 14.26 0.58
CA THR A 12 -65.73 13.76 -0.63
C THR A 12 -64.57 14.64 -1.07
N TYR A 13 -64.64 15.94 -0.82
CA TYR A 13 -63.58 16.89 -1.19
C TYR A 13 -62.38 16.79 -0.25
N LYS A 14 -62.58 16.45 1.04
CA LYS A 14 -61.47 16.22 1.97
C LYS A 14 -60.65 14.99 1.59
N LEU A 15 -61.31 13.89 1.20
CA LEU A 15 -60.65 12.65 0.80
C LEU A 15 -59.89 12.80 -0.53
N ALA A 16 -60.49 13.49 -1.51
CA ALA A 16 -59.85 13.78 -2.80
C ALA A 16 -58.66 14.75 -2.66
N LEU A 17 -58.73 15.73 -1.76
CA LEU A 17 -57.62 16.65 -1.50
C LEU A 17 -56.45 15.93 -0.80
N THR A 18 -56.69 15.04 0.16
CA THR A 18 -55.63 14.26 0.81
C THR A 18 -54.95 13.26 -0.14
N LEU A 19 -55.69 12.61 -1.03
CA LEU A 19 -55.10 11.70 -2.03
C LEU A 19 -54.31 12.45 -3.11
N GLY A 20 -54.77 13.65 -3.53
CA GLY A 20 -54.04 14.51 -4.46
C GLY A 20 -52.73 15.06 -3.89
N VAL A 21 -52.72 15.45 -2.60
CA VAL A 21 -51.50 15.92 -1.93
C VAL A 21 -50.50 14.77 -1.72
N ILE A 22 -50.94 13.57 -1.33
CA ILE A 22 -50.07 12.40 -1.18
C ILE A 22 -49.48 11.96 -2.53
N GLY A 23 -50.28 11.97 -3.60
CA GLY A 23 -49.81 11.67 -4.96
C GLY A 23 -48.77 12.66 -5.48
N LEU A 24 -48.92 13.95 -5.17
CA LEU A 24 -47.96 15.00 -5.54
C LEU A 24 -46.66 14.92 -4.72
N PHE A 25 -46.73 14.54 -3.45
CA PHE A 25 -45.54 14.31 -2.63
C PHE A 25 -44.76 13.05 -3.05
N LEU A 26 -45.45 12.00 -3.52
CA LEU A 26 -44.81 10.78 -4.03
C LEU A 26 -44.06 11.00 -5.36
N THR A 27 -44.56 11.86 -6.26
CA THR A 27 -43.85 12.17 -7.52
C THR A 27 -42.63 13.08 -7.32
N VAL A 28 -42.70 14.01 -6.35
CA VAL A 28 -41.57 14.87 -5.98
C VAL A 28 -40.46 14.08 -5.26
N LEU A 29 -40.80 13.08 -4.46
CA LEU A 29 -39.79 12.22 -3.79
C LEU A 29 -39.03 11.31 -4.76
N VAL A 30 -39.67 10.77 -5.81
CA VAL A 30 -38.97 9.94 -6.81
C VAL A 30 -37.99 10.76 -7.65
N SER A 31 -38.28 12.05 -7.87
CA SER A 31 -37.41 12.95 -8.64
C SER A 31 -36.19 13.46 -7.86
N ALA A 32 -36.20 13.33 -6.52
CA ALA A 32 -35.10 13.75 -5.64
C ALA A 32 -34.05 12.65 -5.38
N PHE A 33 -34.33 11.40 -5.79
CA PHE A 33 -33.42 10.25 -5.60
C PHE A 33 -32.78 9.74 -6.89
N THR A 34 -32.92 10.42 -8.02
CA THR A 34 -31.96 10.25 -9.12
C THR A 34 -30.72 11.07 -8.79
N SER A 35 -29.90 10.52 -7.88
CA SER A 35 -28.49 10.91 -7.82
C SER A 35 -27.92 10.63 -9.20
N ASP A 36 -27.73 11.69 -10.00
CA ASP A 36 -26.86 11.68 -11.17
C ASP A 36 -25.46 11.38 -10.66
N SER A 37 -25.18 10.09 -10.44
CA SER A 37 -23.83 9.60 -10.25
C SER A 37 -23.14 9.71 -11.60
N ARG A 38 -22.84 10.95 -12.00
CA ARG A 38 -21.66 11.21 -12.82
C ARG A 38 -20.50 10.69 -12.00
N SER A 39 -20.18 9.43 -12.26
CA SER A 39 -18.82 8.94 -12.18
C SER A 39 -18.00 9.92 -12.99
N GLU A 40 -17.45 10.94 -12.34
CA GLU A 40 -16.21 11.53 -12.79
C GLU A 40 -15.25 10.35 -12.87
N ASN A 41 -15.14 9.78 -14.08
CA ASN A 41 -13.96 9.07 -14.51
C ASN A 41 -12.83 10.09 -14.34
N THR A 42 -12.33 10.20 -13.12
CA THR A 42 -10.94 10.56 -12.88
C THR A 42 -10.19 9.56 -13.72
N LEU A 43 -9.69 10.04 -14.86
CA LEU A 43 -8.78 9.29 -15.70
C LEU A 43 -7.60 8.97 -14.80
N GLU A 44 -7.65 7.80 -14.15
CA GLU A 44 -6.47 7.23 -13.52
C GLU A 44 -5.39 7.26 -14.60
N PRO A 45 -4.22 7.84 -14.33
CA PRO A 45 -3.18 7.92 -15.34
C PRO A 45 -2.88 6.51 -15.83
N ASP A 46 -3.16 6.26 -17.11
CA ASP A 46 -2.89 4.98 -17.75
C ASP A 46 -1.38 4.76 -17.71
N ILE A 47 -0.92 3.90 -16.79
CA ILE A 47 0.50 3.54 -16.69
C ILE A 47 0.82 2.67 -17.89
N ARG A 48 1.24 3.32 -18.97
CA ARG A 48 1.58 2.66 -20.22
C ARG A 48 2.84 1.81 -20.04
N VAL A 49 2.67 0.50 -20.06
CA VAL A 49 3.79 -0.45 -20.03
C VAL A 49 4.34 -0.64 -21.44
N LYS A 50 5.59 -0.23 -21.68
CA LYS A 50 6.34 -0.56 -22.89
C LYS A 50 6.96 -1.95 -22.72
N LYS A 51 6.99 -2.79 -23.75
CA LYS A 51 7.72 -4.07 -23.69
C LYS A 51 9.16 -3.85 -24.17
N ASP A 52 10.10 -3.77 -23.23
CA ASP A 52 11.52 -3.54 -23.51
C ASP A 52 12.38 -4.37 -22.55
N SER A 53 12.66 -5.62 -22.92
CA SER A 53 13.32 -6.57 -22.02
C SER A 53 14.75 -6.17 -21.65
N ILE A 54 15.49 -5.57 -22.58
CA ILE A 54 16.88 -5.14 -22.35
C ILE A 54 16.88 -4.02 -21.30
N GLN A 55 16.11 -2.95 -21.51
CA GLN A 55 16.03 -1.85 -20.56
C GLN A 55 15.49 -2.31 -19.21
N SER A 56 14.49 -3.19 -19.21
CA SER A 56 13.88 -3.72 -17.99
C SER A 56 14.89 -4.50 -17.14
N VAL A 57 15.66 -5.39 -17.75
CA VAL A 57 16.67 -6.20 -17.04
C VAL A 57 17.81 -5.33 -16.51
N GLU A 58 18.29 -4.35 -17.28
CA GLU A 58 19.34 -3.43 -16.79
C GLU A 58 18.85 -2.57 -15.62
N ALA A 59 17.61 -2.09 -15.67
CA ALA A 59 17.00 -1.38 -14.55
C ALA A 59 16.86 -2.29 -13.32
N PHE A 60 16.44 -3.55 -13.51
CA PHE A 60 16.30 -4.50 -12.42
C PHE A 60 17.63 -4.83 -11.74
N LYS A 61 18.76 -4.86 -12.46
CA LYS A 61 20.08 -5.08 -11.82
C LYS A 61 20.38 -4.02 -10.75
N LYS A 62 20.03 -2.75 -11.00
CA LYS A 62 20.19 -1.65 -10.04
C LYS A 62 19.25 -1.84 -8.84
N VAL A 63 17.98 -2.18 -9.09
CA VAL A 63 16.99 -2.51 -8.06
C VAL A 63 17.48 -3.66 -7.18
N TYR A 64 17.93 -4.75 -7.80
CA TYR A 64 18.43 -5.95 -7.13
C TYR A 64 19.60 -5.62 -6.20
N ALA A 65 20.56 -4.82 -6.65
CA ALA A 65 21.70 -4.41 -5.81
C ALA A 65 21.25 -3.66 -4.53
N VAL A 66 20.22 -2.82 -4.63
CA VAL A 66 19.62 -2.14 -3.46
C VAL A 66 18.88 -3.13 -2.56
N LEU A 67 18.01 -3.97 -3.13
CA LEU A 67 17.21 -4.93 -2.36
C LEU A 67 18.06 -6.02 -1.68
N GLN A 68 19.26 -6.28 -2.21
CA GLN A 68 20.24 -7.17 -1.60
C GLN A 68 21.18 -6.46 -0.62
N SER A 69 21.04 -5.16 -0.40
CA SER A 69 21.80 -4.45 0.64
C SER A 69 21.34 -4.85 2.05
N PRO A 70 22.18 -4.68 3.09
CA PRO A 70 21.78 -4.91 4.47
C PRO A 70 20.58 -4.08 4.92
N ARG A 71 20.29 -2.95 4.27
CA ARG A 71 19.12 -2.11 4.63
C ARG A 71 17.80 -2.78 4.29
N CYS A 72 17.76 -3.60 3.25
CA CYS A 72 16.57 -4.31 2.81
C CYS A 72 16.55 -5.76 3.36
N VAL A 73 17.64 -6.51 3.20
CA VAL A 73 17.70 -7.94 3.58
C VAL A 73 17.49 -8.14 5.07
N ASN A 74 17.92 -7.20 5.92
CA ASN A 74 17.73 -7.31 7.36
C ASN A 74 16.25 -7.30 7.77
N CYS A 75 15.39 -6.64 6.99
CA CYS A 75 13.94 -6.62 7.20
C CYS A 75 13.20 -7.74 6.44
N HIS A 76 13.86 -8.32 5.43
CA HIS A 76 13.34 -9.36 4.56
C HIS A 76 14.14 -10.69 4.65
N PRO A 77 14.38 -11.22 5.86
CA PRO A 77 15.09 -12.48 6.04
C PRO A 77 14.25 -13.67 5.59
N SER A 78 14.91 -14.79 5.36
CA SER A 78 14.29 -16.10 5.12
C SER A 78 13.55 -16.63 6.35
N GLY A 79 14.03 -16.28 7.55
CA GLY A 79 13.43 -16.63 8.83
C GLY A 79 12.42 -15.61 9.38
N ASP A 80 12.03 -15.82 10.64
CA ASP A 80 11.12 -14.91 11.36
C ASP A 80 11.83 -13.89 12.25
N ILE A 81 13.14 -14.04 12.41
CA ILE A 81 13.98 -13.13 13.19
C ILE A 81 14.69 -12.19 12.21
N PRO A 82 14.60 -10.86 12.39
CA PRO A 82 15.30 -9.91 11.53
C PRO A 82 16.81 -10.06 11.67
N LEU A 83 17.54 -9.58 10.65
CA LEU A 83 19.00 -9.53 10.70
C LEU A 83 19.45 -8.14 11.16
N GLN A 84 20.71 -8.04 11.56
CA GLN A 84 21.31 -6.87 12.19
C GLN A 84 22.73 -6.67 11.66
N GLY A 85 23.08 -5.41 11.45
CA GLY A 85 24.40 -5.00 10.93
C GLY A 85 24.56 -5.30 9.45
N ASP A 86 25.77 -5.04 8.95
CA ASP A 86 26.10 -5.25 7.54
C ASP A 86 26.50 -6.71 7.26
N GLU A 87 26.93 -7.43 8.30
CA GLU A 87 27.19 -8.87 8.26
C GLU A 87 25.91 -9.72 8.34
N ARG A 88 24.73 -9.07 8.47
CA ARG A 88 23.41 -9.72 8.44
C ARG A 88 23.27 -10.85 9.47
N LYS A 89 23.82 -10.64 10.67
CA LYS A 89 23.67 -11.58 11.79
C LYS A 89 22.25 -11.53 12.30
N LEU A 90 21.74 -12.62 12.89
CA LEU A 90 20.46 -12.58 13.59
C LEU A 90 20.46 -11.45 14.63
N HIS A 91 19.36 -10.71 14.70
CA HIS A 91 19.18 -9.66 15.69
C HIS A 91 19.41 -10.21 17.09
N ALA A 92 20.30 -9.58 17.87
CA ALA A 92 20.85 -10.21 19.08
C ALA A 92 19.83 -10.45 20.21
N MET A 93 18.67 -9.79 20.18
CA MET A 93 17.55 -10.03 21.10
C MET A 93 16.56 -11.10 20.60
N PHE A 94 16.79 -11.66 19.41
CA PHE A 94 15.95 -12.68 18.77
C PHE A 94 14.43 -12.37 18.72
N PRO A 95 13.99 -11.12 18.41
CA PRO A 95 12.57 -10.84 18.21
C PRO A 95 12.04 -11.62 17.01
N LYS A 96 10.77 -11.99 17.03
CA LYS A 96 10.10 -12.68 15.91
C LYS A 96 9.01 -11.79 15.33
N ARG A 97 8.89 -11.69 13.99
CA ARG A 97 7.99 -10.73 13.30
C ARG A 97 6.54 -10.77 13.79
N GLY A 98 5.97 -11.95 14.04
CA GLY A 98 4.57 -12.11 14.41
C GLY A 98 3.57 -11.82 13.27
N PRO A 99 2.25 -12.01 13.53
CA PRO A 99 1.21 -11.88 12.51
C PRO A 99 1.15 -10.50 11.83
N GLU A 100 1.50 -9.43 12.56
CA GLU A 100 1.48 -8.05 12.03
C GLU A 100 2.89 -7.53 11.68
N GLY A 101 3.93 -8.35 11.80
CA GLY A 101 5.32 -7.91 11.62
C GLY A 101 5.86 -7.02 12.75
N LYS A 102 5.09 -6.79 13.81
CA LYS A 102 5.37 -5.88 14.94
C LYS A 102 5.90 -6.56 16.20
N GLY A 103 6.33 -7.81 16.11
CA GLY A 103 6.77 -8.61 17.24
C GLY A 103 5.70 -9.57 17.78
N MET A 104 6.12 -10.53 18.60
CA MET A 104 5.25 -11.56 19.18
C MET A 104 5.13 -11.44 20.70
N LEU A 105 3.92 -11.71 21.22
CA LEU A 105 3.63 -11.67 22.66
C LEU A 105 4.10 -10.35 23.28
N THR A 106 4.91 -10.41 24.33
CA THR A 106 5.49 -9.26 25.03
C THR A 106 6.74 -8.69 24.35
N MET A 107 7.34 -9.39 23.38
CA MET A 107 8.50 -8.93 22.62
C MET A 107 8.03 -8.11 21.40
N LYS A 108 7.49 -6.92 21.66
CA LYS A 108 7.04 -5.97 20.64
C LYS A 108 8.17 -5.05 20.19
N CYS A 109 8.24 -4.76 18.89
CA CYS A 109 9.34 -3.97 18.32
C CYS A 109 9.41 -2.56 18.93
N ASN A 110 8.25 -1.95 19.20
CA ASN A 110 8.13 -0.59 19.74
C ASN A 110 8.55 -0.47 21.22
N ASN A 111 8.81 -1.58 21.91
CA ASN A 111 9.41 -1.53 23.25
C ASN A 111 10.86 -0.99 23.20
N CYS A 112 11.51 -1.05 22.04
CA CYS A 112 12.88 -0.56 21.86
C CYS A 112 13.01 0.41 20.68
N HIS A 113 12.39 0.11 19.54
CA HIS A 113 12.42 0.96 18.35
C HIS A 113 11.40 2.09 18.46
N GLN A 114 11.85 3.33 18.35
CA GLN A 114 11.01 4.52 18.43
C GLN A 114 10.63 5.04 17.03
N ASP A 115 9.87 6.13 16.98
CA ASP A 115 9.49 6.79 15.73
C ASP A 115 10.69 7.46 15.02
N GLU A 116 11.79 7.68 15.73
CA GLU A 116 13.03 8.25 15.19
C GLU A 116 14.25 7.41 15.58
N ASN A 117 15.31 7.50 14.78
CA ASN A 117 16.57 6.86 15.11
C ASN A 117 17.09 7.38 16.46
N THR A 118 17.42 6.47 17.38
CA THR A 118 18.08 6.85 18.63
C THR A 118 19.49 7.36 18.34
N ALA A 119 19.87 8.53 18.87
CA ALA A 119 21.18 9.12 18.61
C ALA A 119 22.36 8.25 19.13
N GLY A 120 23.46 8.20 18.38
CA GLY A 120 24.68 7.49 18.75
C GLY A 120 24.92 6.20 17.96
N LEU A 121 26.14 5.67 18.08
CA LEU A 121 26.54 4.40 17.47
C LEU A 121 25.90 3.21 18.17
N LYS A 122 25.48 2.20 17.37
CA LYS A 122 24.94 0.92 17.84
C LYS A 122 23.67 1.03 18.70
N THR A 123 22.94 2.13 18.61
CA THR A 123 21.63 2.32 19.23
C THR A 123 20.51 1.74 18.36
N PRO A 124 19.29 1.51 18.90
CA PRO A 124 18.17 1.03 18.09
C PRO A 124 17.83 2.00 16.94
N PRO A 125 17.61 1.50 15.71
CA PRO A 125 17.02 2.31 14.64
C PRO A 125 15.56 2.65 14.98
N GLY A 126 15.02 3.66 14.32
CA GLY A 126 13.63 4.06 14.50
C GLY A 126 13.05 4.76 13.28
N SER A 127 11.75 4.56 13.09
CA SER A 127 10.92 5.17 12.05
C SER A 127 9.45 5.00 12.45
N PRO A 128 8.54 5.90 12.06
CA PRO A 128 7.12 5.70 12.33
C PRO A 128 6.64 4.37 11.77
N ASN A 129 5.81 3.65 12.54
CA ASN A 129 5.30 2.33 12.17
C ASN A 129 6.43 1.31 11.88
N TRP A 130 7.46 1.23 12.73
CA TRP A 130 8.54 0.24 12.61
C TRP A 130 8.03 -1.20 12.65
N HIS A 131 8.12 -1.93 11.53
CA HIS A 131 7.72 -3.33 11.43
C HIS A 131 8.44 -4.08 10.31
N LEU A 132 8.42 -5.41 10.40
CA LEU A 132 8.76 -6.31 9.31
C LEU A 132 7.53 -6.59 8.43
N PRO A 133 7.68 -7.19 7.25
CA PRO A 133 6.54 -7.86 6.61
C PRO A 133 5.89 -8.86 7.58
N PRO A 134 4.57 -9.10 7.50
CA PRO A 134 3.87 -10.03 8.40
C PRO A 134 4.25 -11.49 8.13
N ALA A 135 3.91 -12.39 9.06
CA ALA A 135 4.32 -13.80 8.99
C ALA A 135 3.68 -14.63 7.87
N ASP A 136 2.50 -14.22 7.40
CA ASP A 136 1.80 -14.80 6.26
C ASP A 136 2.28 -14.23 4.91
N MET A 137 3.01 -13.11 4.91
CA MET A 137 3.59 -12.46 3.73
C MET A 137 5.02 -11.96 4.03
N LYS A 138 5.97 -12.89 4.19
CA LYS A 138 7.33 -12.60 4.66
C LYS A 138 8.18 -11.77 3.69
N MET A 139 7.82 -11.74 2.40
CA MET A 139 8.54 -11.00 1.36
C MET A 139 10.05 -11.31 1.34
N VAL A 140 10.45 -12.58 1.40
CA VAL A 140 11.86 -12.97 1.59
C VAL A 140 12.76 -12.43 0.46
N PHE A 141 13.83 -11.71 0.80
CA PHE A 141 14.86 -11.24 -0.14
C PHE A 141 16.18 -11.98 0.07
N GLU A 142 16.48 -12.36 1.31
CA GLU A 142 17.68 -13.11 1.68
C GLU A 142 17.84 -14.37 0.81
N GLY A 143 19.01 -14.52 0.18
CA GLY A 143 19.36 -15.68 -0.61
C GLY A 143 18.66 -15.80 -1.96
N LYS A 144 17.75 -14.89 -2.32
CA LYS A 144 17.09 -14.92 -3.63
C LYS A 144 18.02 -14.43 -4.73
N SER A 145 18.09 -15.18 -5.82
CA SER A 145 18.70 -14.72 -7.06
C SER A 145 17.92 -13.54 -7.66
N ALA A 146 18.54 -12.83 -8.60
CA ALA A 146 17.87 -11.73 -9.31
C ALA A 146 16.61 -12.22 -10.07
N TYR A 147 16.67 -13.38 -10.70
CA TYR A 147 15.49 -13.97 -11.36
C TYR A 147 14.35 -14.21 -10.37
N GLU A 148 14.62 -14.90 -9.26
CA GLU A 148 13.60 -15.25 -8.26
C GLU A 148 12.98 -14.01 -7.63
N LEU A 149 13.80 -13.02 -7.28
CA LEU A 149 13.32 -11.79 -6.67
C LEU A 149 12.46 -10.98 -7.63
N ALA A 150 12.87 -10.84 -8.91
CA ALA A 150 12.06 -10.17 -9.93
C ALA A 150 10.68 -10.81 -10.06
N LYS A 151 10.62 -12.15 -10.11
CA LYS A 151 9.35 -12.88 -10.20
C LYS A 151 8.48 -12.72 -8.96
N GLN A 152 9.07 -12.74 -7.77
CA GLN A 152 8.34 -12.54 -6.51
C GLN A 152 7.69 -11.16 -6.44
N LEU A 153 8.43 -10.10 -6.78
CA LEU A 153 8.01 -8.72 -6.56
C LEU A 153 6.76 -8.31 -7.36
N VAL A 154 6.52 -8.94 -8.52
CA VAL A 154 5.34 -8.70 -9.35
C VAL A 154 4.24 -9.75 -9.17
N ASP A 155 4.48 -10.81 -8.39
CA ASP A 155 3.44 -11.78 -8.05
C ASP A 155 2.60 -11.26 -6.89
N ARG A 156 1.32 -10.96 -7.16
CA ARG A 156 0.37 -10.46 -6.16
C ARG A 156 0.19 -11.39 -4.97
N LYS A 157 0.42 -12.70 -5.14
CA LYS A 157 0.37 -13.69 -4.07
C LYS A 157 1.59 -13.64 -3.16
N GLN A 158 2.64 -12.93 -3.56
CA GLN A 158 3.91 -12.87 -2.86
C GLN A 158 4.44 -11.44 -2.65
N ASN A 159 3.67 -10.40 -2.99
CA ASN A 159 4.08 -9.00 -2.90
C ASN A 159 3.20 -8.13 -1.96
N GLY A 160 2.37 -8.78 -1.14
CA GLY A 160 1.34 -8.09 -0.35
C GLY A 160 0.20 -7.54 -1.19
N ASN A 161 -0.17 -8.25 -2.26
CA ASN A 161 -1.25 -7.92 -3.19
C ASN A 161 -1.15 -6.54 -3.87
N LYS A 162 0.07 -6.00 -4.02
CA LYS A 162 0.33 -4.74 -4.70
C LYS A 162 0.21 -4.93 -6.22
N ASP A 163 -0.61 -4.11 -6.85
CA ASP A 163 -0.59 -3.95 -8.30
C ASP A 163 0.55 -3.02 -8.74
N LEU A 164 0.62 -2.74 -10.05
CA LEU A 164 1.69 -1.92 -10.63
C LEU A 164 1.74 -0.50 -10.03
N LYS A 165 0.58 0.14 -9.84
CA LYS A 165 0.48 1.50 -9.30
C LYS A 165 0.91 1.52 -7.84
N ALA A 166 0.46 0.55 -7.05
CA ALA A 166 0.85 0.38 -5.66
C ALA A 166 2.36 0.06 -5.53
N LEU A 167 2.93 -0.75 -6.42
CA LEU A 167 4.37 -1.00 -6.45
C LEU A 167 5.17 0.27 -6.75
N ILE A 168 4.74 1.08 -7.73
CA ILE A 168 5.40 2.35 -8.03
C ILE A 168 5.38 3.28 -6.81
N ALA A 169 4.22 3.43 -6.17
CA ALA A 169 4.07 4.24 -4.96
C ALA A 169 4.91 3.71 -3.78
N HIS A 170 5.02 2.38 -3.65
CA HIS A 170 5.73 1.72 -2.54
C HIS A 170 7.21 2.12 -2.43
N ALA A 171 7.85 2.54 -3.53
CA ALA A 171 9.22 3.06 -3.47
C ALA A 171 9.35 4.30 -2.56
N ASP A 172 8.24 5.00 -2.27
CA ASP A 172 8.21 6.19 -1.43
C ASP A 172 7.74 5.94 0.02
N ASP A 173 7.40 4.70 0.37
CA ASP A 173 6.96 4.35 1.73
C ASP A 173 8.05 4.70 2.76
N GLY A 174 7.62 5.11 3.96
CA GLY A 174 8.52 5.59 5.02
C GLY A 174 9.62 4.59 5.39
N LEU A 175 9.27 3.31 5.58
CA LEU A 175 10.27 2.26 5.88
C LEU A 175 11.20 1.95 4.71
N VAL A 176 10.76 2.17 3.47
CA VAL A 176 11.64 2.04 2.30
C VAL A 176 12.65 3.19 2.30
N LYS A 177 12.17 4.42 2.45
CA LYS A 177 13.02 5.62 2.52
C LYS A 177 13.99 5.59 3.71
N TRP A 178 13.58 5.03 4.85
CA TRP A 178 14.46 4.82 6.00
C TRP A 178 15.77 4.09 5.64
N GLY A 179 15.76 3.26 4.60
CA GLY A 179 16.98 2.62 4.09
C GLY A 179 18.10 3.62 3.75
N TRP A 180 17.77 4.85 3.40
CA TRP A 180 18.72 5.94 3.09
C TRP A 180 18.94 6.92 4.25
N GLU A 181 18.17 6.81 5.33
CA GLU A 181 18.33 7.58 6.56
C GLU A 181 18.39 6.66 7.79
N PRO A 182 19.31 5.68 7.81
CA PRO A 182 19.25 4.58 8.78
C PRO A 182 19.78 4.96 10.17
N GLY A 183 20.17 6.22 10.41
CA GLY A 183 20.86 6.66 11.60
C GLY A 183 22.37 6.40 11.57
N GLU A 184 23.05 6.79 12.64
CA GLU A 184 24.50 6.84 12.70
C GLU A 184 25.17 5.45 12.56
N GLY A 185 26.26 5.38 11.80
CA GLY A 185 27.11 4.19 11.69
C GLY A 185 26.55 3.03 10.88
N ARG A 186 25.47 3.21 10.11
CA ARG A 186 24.91 2.19 9.21
C ARG A 186 25.19 2.53 7.75
N THR A 187 25.68 1.54 6.99
CA THR A 187 25.98 1.69 5.57
C THR A 187 24.71 1.91 4.74
N LEU A 188 24.78 2.86 3.81
CA LEU A 188 23.70 3.18 2.87
C LEU A 188 23.62 2.16 1.71
N PRO A 189 22.47 2.07 1.02
CA PRO A 189 22.37 1.33 -0.24
C PRO A 189 23.35 1.86 -1.30
N PRO A 190 23.69 1.06 -2.32
CA PRO A 190 24.77 1.38 -3.28
C PRO A 190 24.48 2.55 -4.23
N ILE A 191 23.23 3.03 -4.28
CA ILE A 191 22.80 4.19 -5.08
C ILE A 191 21.81 5.03 -4.27
N SER A 192 21.59 6.28 -4.66
CA SER A 192 20.61 7.17 -4.00
C SER A 192 19.17 6.63 -4.11
N HIS A 193 18.30 7.08 -3.20
CA HIS A 193 16.87 6.75 -3.24
C HIS A 193 16.23 7.17 -4.57
N SER A 194 16.59 8.35 -5.08
CA SER A 194 16.09 8.85 -6.38
C SER A 194 16.47 7.93 -7.54
N ALA A 195 17.74 7.50 -7.61
CA ALA A 195 18.21 6.59 -8.65
C ALA A 195 17.58 5.19 -8.51
N PHE A 196 17.36 4.72 -7.27
CA PHE A 196 16.61 3.49 -7.00
C PHE A 196 15.18 3.59 -7.51
N LYS A 197 14.46 4.66 -7.17
CA LYS A 197 13.08 4.90 -7.59
C LYS A 197 12.96 4.99 -9.11
N GLU A 198 13.89 5.68 -9.77
CA GLU A 198 13.93 5.75 -11.23
C GLU A 198 14.13 4.36 -11.87
N ALA A 199 15.07 3.57 -11.36
CA ALA A 199 15.29 2.21 -11.84
C ALA A 199 14.08 1.30 -11.56
N TRP A 200 13.44 1.45 -10.41
CA TRP A 200 12.23 0.72 -10.03
C TRP A 200 11.06 1.00 -10.98
N ILE A 201 10.77 2.27 -11.23
CA ILE A 201 9.72 2.68 -12.16
C ILE A 201 10.06 2.24 -13.58
N THR A 202 11.30 2.40 -14.01
CA THR A 202 11.76 1.95 -15.34
C THR A 202 11.54 0.46 -15.50
N TRP A 203 11.99 -0.36 -14.55
CA TRP A 203 11.79 -1.80 -14.58
C TRP A 203 10.30 -2.19 -14.69
N LEU A 204 9.47 -1.62 -13.82
CA LEU A 204 8.03 -1.87 -13.78
C LEU A 204 7.30 -1.46 -15.08
N THR A 205 7.64 -0.30 -15.64
CA THR A 205 7.00 0.26 -16.84
C THR A 205 7.57 -0.28 -18.16
N THR A 206 8.67 -1.03 -18.11
CA THR A 206 9.27 -1.71 -19.27
C THR A 206 8.92 -3.21 -19.35
N GLY A 207 7.96 -3.66 -18.55
CA GLY A 207 7.41 -5.01 -18.56
C GLY A 207 7.86 -5.91 -17.40
N ALA A 208 8.61 -5.35 -16.45
CA ALA A 208 9.11 -6.04 -15.26
C ALA A 208 9.77 -7.40 -15.56
N TYR A 209 10.60 -7.44 -16.60
CA TYR A 209 11.28 -8.66 -17.02
C TYR A 209 12.28 -9.10 -15.95
N ALA A 210 12.35 -10.40 -15.73
CA ALA A 210 13.37 -11.02 -14.88
C ALA A 210 14.66 -11.25 -15.70
N PRO A 211 15.85 -11.03 -15.12
CA PRO A 211 17.12 -11.48 -15.72
C PRO A 211 17.11 -12.99 -15.96
N THR A 212 17.99 -13.53 -16.79
CA THR A 212 18.08 -14.99 -16.97
C THR A 212 18.41 -15.71 -15.65
N LYS A 213 17.94 -16.97 -15.53
CA LYS A 213 18.27 -17.86 -14.40
C LYS A 213 19.74 -18.18 -14.33
#